data_AF-A0A6A9T2P2-F1
#
_entry.id   AF-A0A6A9T2P2-F1
#
_cell.length_a   1.000
_cell.length_b   1.000
_cell.length_c   1.000
_cell.angle_alpha   90.00
_cell.angle_beta   90.00
_cell.angle_gamma   90.00
#
_symmetry.space_group_name_H-M   'P 1'
#
loop_
_entity.id
_entity.type
_entity.pdbx_description
1 polymer ?
#
loop_
_entity_poly.entity_id
_entity_poly.type
_entity_poly.pdbx_seq_one_letter_code
_entity_poly.pdbx_strand_id
1 'polypeptide(L)'
;MSQPPLERQMRAGWLQTITGIRFERTVAMIRDEPELLALVSRLQHAEQAGADFFANRSLPEYTVVEELDLTTTEAARFLTLSLVPFHAHPSGRPKPQIGRVGFWRVCKTLWQQHQWVYDPHRLVATEGEQELEAFFNRLDIMDAYDAHWWFTSAVTLYERFDGGPEGLLRQADYVAPHAARLVRGADLPGIADAVSTPFWVRLMHDCVAPLAGMGWVSLPVDHTLFAVTEALGDLDVDIGNREDRETVQTFWEVFCEKHGLVPYRVEKSLRVVGLYWHRGGRDYVASVLEDYR
;
A
#
# COMPACT_ATOMS: atom_id res chain seq x y z
N MET A 1 7.61 13.48 -45.61
CA MET A 1 7.14 12.93 -44.32
C MET A 1 8.36 12.81 -43.43
N SER A 2 8.59 13.82 -42.59
CA SER A 2 9.82 13.92 -41.78
C SER A 2 9.61 13.15 -40.48
N GLN A 3 10.47 12.16 -40.21
CA GLN A 3 10.46 11.45 -38.93
C GLN A 3 10.75 12.45 -37.78
N PRO A 4 10.09 12.32 -36.62
CA PRO A 4 10.34 13.20 -35.50
C PRO A 4 11.77 12.99 -34.95
N PRO A 5 12.37 14.01 -34.31
CA PRO A 5 13.76 13.94 -33.84
C PRO A 5 13.94 12.84 -32.80
N LEU A 6 15.09 12.15 -32.83
CA LEU A 6 15.44 11.05 -31.91
C LEU A 6 15.23 11.43 -30.42
N GLU A 7 15.43 12.69 -30.04
CA GLU A 7 15.21 13.18 -28.68
C GLU A 7 13.73 13.16 -28.24
N ARG A 8 12.78 13.33 -29.17
CA ARG A 8 11.33 13.19 -28.85
C ARG A 8 10.91 11.72 -28.75
N GLN A 9 11.50 10.83 -29.55
CA GLN A 9 11.25 9.39 -29.43
C GLN A 9 11.91 8.80 -28.17
N MET A 10 13.10 9.26 -27.79
CA MET A 10 13.74 8.87 -26.53
C MET A 10 13.02 9.45 -25.32
N ARG A 11 12.53 10.70 -25.35
CA ARG A 11 11.68 11.24 -24.26
C ARG A 11 10.35 10.51 -24.13
N ALA A 12 9.71 10.12 -25.23
CA ALA A 12 8.46 9.34 -25.20
C ALA A 12 8.66 7.91 -24.65
N GLY A 13 9.75 7.24 -25.03
CA GLY A 13 10.11 5.92 -24.48
C GLY A 13 10.55 5.96 -23.01
N TRP A 14 11.17 7.06 -22.57
CA TRP A 14 11.57 7.25 -21.16
C TRP A 14 10.43 7.70 -20.25
N LEU A 15 9.47 8.48 -20.76
CA LEU A 15 8.22 8.83 -20.04
C LEU A 15 7.33 7.61 -19.78
N GLN A 16 7.36 6.59 -20.65
CA GLN A 16 6.62 5.33 -20.45
C GLN A 16 7.23 4.42 -19.37
N THR A 17 8.51 4.60 -19.01
CA THR A 17 9.22 3.55 -18.25
C THR A 17 9.38 3.88 -16.77
N ILE A 18 9.26 5.14 -16.33
CA ILE A 18 9.63 5.52 -14.95
C ILE A 18 8.66 6.53 -14.29
N THR A 19 7.58 6.97 -14.95
CA THR A 19 6.77 8.08 -14.45
C THR A 19 5.27 7.92 -14.71
N GLY A 20 4.42 8.07 -13.68
CA GLY A 20 3.00 8.39 -13.86
C GLY A 20 2.20 7.27 -14.53
N ILE A 21 1.61 6.40 -13.71
CA ILE A 21 0.72 5.35 -14.19
C ILE A 21 -0.55 6.01 -14.74
N ARG A 22 -0.56 6.36 -16.03
CA ARG A 22 -1.80 6.47 -16.78
C ARG A 22 -2.00 5.11 -17.41
N PHE A 23 -2.90 4.32 -16.84
CA PHE A 23 -3.26 3.05 -17.43
C PHE A 23 -3.86 3.32 -18.81
N GLU A 24 -3.31 2.70 -19.85
CA GLU A 24 -3.81 2.86 -21.21
C GLU A 24 -5.27 2.38 -21.28
N ARG A 25 -6.17 3.26 -21.76
CA ARG A 25 -7.63 3.06 -21.91
C ARG A 25 -7.99 1.98 -22.93
N THR A 26 -7.72 0.72 -22.60
CA THR A 26 -7.76 -0.37 -23.57
C THR A 26 -8.27 -1.70 -22.99
N VAL A 27 -8.67 -1.71 -21.72
CA VAL A 27 -9.62 -2.71 -21.21
C VAL A 27 -11.01 -2.24 -21.64
N ALA A 28 -11.87 -3.16 -22.08
CA ALA A 28 -13.24 -2.79 -22.38
C ALA A 28 -13.91 -2.24 -21.11
N MET A 29 -14.35 -0.98 -21.16
CA MET A 29 -15.04 -0.30 -20.06
C MET A 29 -16.10 -1.20 -19.43
N ILE A 30 -16.09 -1.33 -18.11
CA ILE A 30 -17.16 -2.03 -17.38
C ILE A 30 -18.42 -1.19 -17.48
N ARG A 31 -19.48 -1.76 -18.08
CA ARG A 31 -20.69 -1.00 -18.45
C ARG A 31 -21.79 -1.08 -17.43
N ASP A 32 -21.76 -2.10 -16.59
CA ASP A 32 -22.75 -2.30 -15.55
C ASP A 32 -22.16 -2.93 -14.27
N GLU A 33 -22.92 -2.80 -13.19
CA GLU A 33 -22.53 -3.27 -11.86
C GLU A 33 -22.34 -4.79 -11.76
N PRO A 34 -23.18 -5.65 -12.38
CA PRO A 34 -22.96 -7.10 -12.43
C PRO A 34 -21.60 -7.50 -13.01
N GLU A 35 -21.15 -6.84 -14.09
CA GLU A 35 -19.85 -7.09 -14.70
C GLU A 35 -18.70 -6.78 -13.72
N LEU A 36 -18.78 -5.66 -12.98
CA LEU A 36 -17.78 -5.31 -11.97
C LEU A 36 -17.78 -6.32 -10.81
N LEU A 37 -18.96 -6.76 -10.35
CA LEU A 37 -19.08 -7.76 -9.30
C LEU A 37 -18.46 -9.09 -9.71
N ALA A 38 -18.69 -9.54 -10.95
CA ALA A 38 -18.11 -10.75 -11.48
C ALA A 38 -16.57 -10.66 -11.51
N LEU A 39 -16.03 -9.53 -11.99
CA LEU A 39 -14.59 -9.28 -11.97
C LEU A 39 -14.03 -9.33 -10.55
N VAL A 40 -14.56 -8.53 -9.63
CA VAL A 40 -14.08 -8.46 -8.23
C VAL A 40 -14.13 -9.83 -7.57
N SER A 41 -15.22 -10.58 -7.75
CA SER A 41 -15.37 -11.92 -7.19
C SER A 41 -14.33 -12.88 -7.74
N ARG A 42 -14.05 -12.83 -9.06
CA ARG A 42 -13.04 -13.67 -9.71
C ARG A 42 -11.63 -13.32 -9.22
N LEU A 43 -11.31 -12.03 -9.12
CA LEU A 43 -10.02 -11.56 -8.59
C LEU A 43 -9.80 -12.03 -7.15
N GLN A 44 -10.80 -11.88 -6.28
CA GLN A 44 -10.70 -12.32 -4.90
C GLN A 44 -10.54 -13.83 -4.76
N HIS A 45 -11.27 -14.61 -5.57
CA HIS A 45 -11.15 -16.07 -5.53
C HIS A 45 -9.77 -16.53 -6.00
N ALA A 46 -9.25 -15.96 -7.09
CA ALA A 46 -7.93 -16.30 -7.60
C ALA A 46 -6.80 -15.87 -6.65
N GLU A 47 -6.92 -14.70 -6.00
CA GLU A 47 -5.97 -14.24 -4.99
C GLU A 47 -5.94 -15.18 -3.77
N GLN A 48 -7.11 -15.54 -3.22
CA GLN A 48 -7.21 -16.45 -2.07
C GLN A 48 -6.70 -17.85 -2.38
N ALA A 49 -6.91 -18.32 -3.61
CA ALA A 49 -6.43 -19.63 -4.06
C ALA A 49 -4.94 -19.64 -4.44
N GLY A 50 -4.29 -18.48 -4.55
CA GLY A 50 -2.93 -18.39 -5.10
C GLY A 50 -2.83 -18.94 -6.52
N ALA A 51 -3.85 -18.67 -7.35
CA ALA A 51 -4.01 -19.27 -8.67
C ALA A 51 -3.91 -18.23 -9.80
N ASP A 52 -3.87 -18.71 -11.04
CA ASP A 52 -3.85 -17.90 -12.26
C ASP A 52 -2.79 -16.79 -12.22
N PHE A 53 -3.22 -15.53 -12.34
CA PHE A 53 -2.36 -14.35 -12.30
C PHE A 53 -1.62 -14.18 -10.96
N PHE A 54 -2.25 -14.60 -9.86
CA PHE A 54 -1.76 -14.44 -8.48
C PHE A 54 -0.79 -15.54 -8.05
N ALA A 55 -0.68 -16.65 -8.80
CA ALA A 55 0.22 -17.77 -8.46
C ALA A 55 1.68 -17.34 -8.24
N ASN A 56 2.13 -16.32 -8.99
CA ASN A 56 3.50 -15.81 -8.94
C ASN A 56 3.56 -14.32 -8.61
N ARG A 57 2.45 -13.73 -8.16
CA ARG A 57 2.32 -12.28 -7.93
C ARG A 57 1.61 -12.02 -6.62
N SER A 58 2.31 -11.34 -5.73
CA SER A 58 1.83 -10.96 -4.41
C SER A 58 2.23 -9.52 -4.11
N LEU A 59 1.67 -8.99 -3.03
CA LEU A 59 2.09 -7.69 -2.53
C LEU A 59 3.50 -7.77 -1.92
N PRO A 60 4.43 -6.85 -2.26
CA PRO A 60 5.83 -6.93 -1.85
C PRO A 60 6.04 -6.99 -0.33
N GLU A 61 5.18 -6.32 0.44
CA GLU A 61 5.25 -6.32 1.90
C GLU A 61 5.04 -7.71 2.51
N TYR A 62 4.13 -8.52 1.94
CA TYR A 62 3.88 -9.88 2.40
C TYR A 62 5.06 -10.79 2.07
N THR A 63 5.58 -10.68 0.84
CA THR A 63 6.76 -11.44 0.42
C THR A 63 7.97 -11.12 1.30
N VAL A 64 8.17 -9.85 1.66
CA VAL A 64 9.29 -9.46 2.51
C VAL A 64 9.14 -10.01 3.93
N VAL A 65 7.93 -9.94 4.52
CA VAL A 65 7.68 -10.53 5.85
C VAL A 65 7.91 -12.04 5.84
N GLU A 66 7.40 -12.75 4.84
CA GLU A 66 7.59 -14.20 4.68
C GLU A 66 9.07 -14.56 4.53
N GLU A 67 9.81 -13.86 3.66
CA GLU A 67 11.24 -14.12 3.45
C GLU A 67 12.14 -13.74 4.63
N LEU A 68 11.68 -12.86 5.52
CA LEU A 68 12.42 -12.47 6.72
C LEU A 68 12.18 -13.44 7.89
N ASP A 69 11.12 -14.25 7.84
CA ASP A 69 10.73 -15.19 8.90
C ASP A 69 10.67 -14.52 10.29
N LEU A 70 10.00 -13.35 10.34
CA LEU A 70 9.91 -12.54 11.53
C LEU A 70 8.97 -13.16 12.57
N THR A 71 9.33 -13.07 13.85
CA THR A 71 8.35 -13.29 14.92
C THR A 71 7.21 -12.26 14.83
N THR A 72 6.05 -12.56 15.42
CA THR A 72 4.91 -11.64 15.46
C THR A 72 5.30 -10.24 15.95
N THR A 73 6.16 -10.15 16.96
CA THR A 73 6.61 -8.88 17.53
C THR A 73 7.61 -8.13 16.65
N GLU A 74 8.45 -8.85 15.91
CA GLU A 74 9.33 -8.26 14.91
C GLU A 74 8.53 -7.77 13.70
N ALA A 75 7.59 -8.59 13.20
CA ALA A 75 6.73 -8.24 12.08
C ALA A 75 5.90 -6.98 12.37
N ALA A 76 5.34 -6.87 13.57
CA ALA A 76 4.55 -5.71 13.94
C ALA A 76 5.37 -4.40 13.90
N ARG A 77 6.56 -4.40 14.50
CA ARG A 77 7.49 -3.26 14.48
C ARG A 77 7.99 -2.94 13.08
N PHE A 78 8.41 -3.97 12.34
CA PHE A 78 8.85 -3.85 10.95
C PHE A 78 7.79 -3.17 10.09
N LEU A 79 6.58 -3.74 10.04
CA LEU A 79 5.47 -3.24 9.22
C LEU A 79 5.04 -1.83 9.63
N THR A 80 5.00 -1.55 10.94
CA THR A 80 4.60 -0.22 11.44
C THR A 80 5.58 0.85 11.00
N LEU A 81 6.87 0.66 11.25
CA LEU A 81 7.86 1.70 10.96
C LEU A 81 8.17 1.76 9.45
N SER A 82 8.15 0.64 8.72
CA SER A 82 8.24 0.65 7.26
C SER A 82 7.05 1.34 6.59
N LEU A 83 5.90 1.53 7.25
CA LEU A 83 4.81 2.30 6.67
C LEU A 83 4.98 3.82 6.80
N VAL A 84 5.83 4.30 7.72
CA VAL A 84 6.03 5.74 7.92
C VAL A 84 6.43 6.47 6.61
N PRO A 85 7.45 6.00 5.86
CA PRO A 85 7.83 6.63 4.59
C PRO A 85 6.98 6.14 3.40
N PHE A 86 5.88 5.41 3.64
CA PHE A 86 4.96 4.92 2.61
C PHE A 86 3.96 6.01 2.20
N HIS A 87 4.49 7.13 1.74
CA HIS A 87 3.73 8.25 1.21
C HIS A 87 4.26 8.68 -0.16
N ALA A 88 3.52 9.54 -0.85
CA ALA A 88 4.03 10.18 -2.05
C ALA A 88 5.29 11.00 -1.71
N HIS A 89 6.34 10.85 -2.52
CA HIS A 89 7.53 11.69 -2.42
C HIS A 89 7.12 13.16 -2.59
N PRO A 90 7.87 14.14 -2.03
CA PRO A 90 7.65 15.58 -2.28
C PRO A 90 7.50 16.00 -3.75
N SER A 91 7.91 15.15 -4.71
CA SER A 91 7.71 15.33 -6.14
C SER A 91 6.28 15.04 -6.61
N GLY A 92 5.39 14.61 -5.71
CA GLY A 92 4.04 14.13 -5.99
C GLY A 92 3.98 12.71 -6.56
N ARG A 93 5.11 11.99 -6.62
CA ARG A 93 5.19 10.63 -7.18
C ARG A 93 5.27 9.58 -6.07
N PRO A 94 4.58 8.44 -6.20
CA PRO A 94 4.76 7.34 -5.26
C PRO A 94 6.16 6.75 -5.37
N LYS A 95 6.70 6.27 -4.25
CA LYS A 95 7.97 5.54 -4.23
C LYS A 95 7.84 4.22 -5.02
N PRO A 96 8.89 3.78 -5.74
CA PRO A 96 8.86 2.51 -6.46
C PRO A 96 8.53 1.36 -5.52
N GLN A 97 7.52 0.53 -5.82
CA GLN A 97 7.11 -0.55 -4.91
C GLN A 97 7.67 -1.93 -5.27
N ILE A 98 8.06 -2.15 -6.54
CA ILE A 98 8.53 -3.44 -7.05
C ILE A 98 9.98 -3.38 -7.54
N GLY A 99 10.63 -4.54 -7.63
CA GLY A 99 11.99 -4.69 -8.14
C GLY A 99 13.07 -4.53 -7.06
N ARG A 100 14.35 -4.52 -7.47
CA ARG A 100 15.50 -4.46 -6.55
C ARG A 100 15.57 -3.17 -5.73
N VAL A 101 15.08 -2.07 -6.30
CA VAL A 101 14.96 -0.75 -5.65
C VAL A 101 13.55 -0.50 -5.10
N GLY A 102 12.73 -1.56 -5.04
CA GLY A 102 11.39 -1.47 -4.49
C GLY A 102 11.44 -1.14 -3.00
N PHE A 103 10.55 -0.26 -2.56
CA PHE A 103 10.46 0.25 -1.21
C PHE A 103 10.57 -0.83 -0.12
N TRP A 104 9.77 -1.88 -0.23
CA TRP A 104 9.78 -3.00 0.73
C TRP A 104 11.07 -3.82 0.70
N ARG A 105 11.76 -3.89 -0.44
CA ARG A 105 13.10 -4.51 -0.53
C ARG A 105 14.15 -3.69 0.18
N VAL A 106 14.08 -2.36 0.09
CA VAL A 106 14.96 -1.48 0.88
C VAL A 106 14.67 -1.66 2.36
N CYS A 107 13.40 -1.67 2.78
CA CYS A 107 13.02 -1.93 4.17
C CYS A 107 13.55 -3.28 4.66
N LYS A 108 13.47 -4.34 3.84
CA LYS A 108 14.08 -5.65 4.12
C LYS A 108 15.56 -5.53 4.43
N THR A 109 16.32 -4.83 3.57
CA THR A 109 17.76 -4.64 3.77
C THR A 109 18.05 -3.85 5.05
N LEU A 110 17.26 -2.81 5.34
CA LEU A 110 17.36 -2.06 6.58
C LEU A 110 17.13 -2.95 7.80
N TRP A 111 16.12 -3.81 7.76
CA TRP A 111 15.90 -4.77 8.84
C TRP A 111 17.11 -5.69 9.00
N GLN A 112 17.61 -6.30 7.94
CA GLN A 112 18.70 -7.28 8.03
C GLN A 112 20.04 -6.67 8.50
N GLN A 113 20.30 -5.41 8.19
CA GLN A 113 21.61 -4.79 8.43
C GLN A 113 21.59 -3.76 9.57
N HIS A 114 20.43 -3.21 9.89
CA HIS A 114 20.27 -2.05 10.76
C HIS A 114 19.01 -2.16 11.63
N GLN A 115 18.77 -3.32 12.26
CA GLN A 115 17.59 -3.58 13.11
C GLN A 115 17.30 -2.49 14.16
N TRP A 116 18.32 -1.76 14.60
CA TRP A 116 18.18 -0.66 15.56
C TRP A 116 17.18 0.42 15.13
N VAL A 117 17.02 0.68 13.83
CA VAL A 117 16.03 1.66 13.35
C VAL A 117 14.59 1.18 13.60
N TYR A 118 14.39 -0.13 13.75
CA TYR A 118 13.08 -0.74 13.99
C TYR A 118 12.81 -1.07 15.46
N ASP A 119 13.73 -0.73 16.37
CA ASP A 119 13.59 -0.94 17.80
C ASP A 119 13.36 0.40 18.51
N PRO A 120 12.10 0.75 18.86
CA PRO A 120 11.80 1.99 19.54
C PRO A 120 12.58 2.21 20.83
N HIS A 121 12.87 1.16 21.61
CA HIS A 121 13.66 1.32 22.84
C HIS A 121 15.07 1.76 22.54
N ARG A 122 15.74 1.10 21.60
CA ARG A 122 17.12 1.44 21.22
C ARG A 122 17.19 2.79 20.50
N LEU A 123 16.30 3.00 19.53
CA LEU A 123 16.27 4.22 18.73
C LEU A 123 16.05 5.46 19.61
N VAL A 124 15.10 5.40 20.54
CA VAL A 124 14.74 6.56 21.39
C VAL A 124 15.72 6.75 22.55
N ALA A 125 16.12 5.67 23.23
CA ALA A 125 16.93 5.77 24.45
C ALA A 125 18.45 5.90 24.19
N THR A 126 18.93 5.43 23.05
CA THR A 126 20.38 5.31 22.78
C THR A 126 20.83 6.09 21.56
N GLU A 127 20.19 5.89 20.40
CA GLU A 127 20.70 6.39 19.11
C GLU A 127 20.25 7.84 18.83
N GLY A 128 18.96 8.12 19.03
CA GLY A 128 18.36 9.43 18.83
C GLY A 128 18.03 9.78 17.37
N GLU A 129 17.31 10.89 17.22
CA GLU A 129 16.82 11.36 15.91
C GLU A 129 17.95 11.77 14.96
N GLN A 130 18.99 12.42 15.46
CA GLN A 130 20.09 12.93 14.63
C GLN A 130 20.88 11.82 13.95
N GLU A 131 21.09 10.69 14.64
CA GLU A 131 21.75 9.53 14.04
C GLU A 131 20.86 8.88 12.98
N LEU A 132 19.55 8.79 13.24
CA LEU A 132 18.58 8.31 12.26
C LEU A 132 18.54 9.19 11.00
N GLU A 133 18.52 10.51 11.17
CA GLU A 133 18.56 11.48 10.08
C GLU A 133 19.86 11.35 9.26
N ALA A 134 21.01 11.31 9.93
CA ALA A 134 22.29 11.11 9.27
C ALA A 134 22.36 9.77 8.52
N PHE A 135 21.70 8.74 9.03
CA PHE A 135 21.57 7.44 8.38
C PHE A 135 20.64 7.48 7.16
N PHE A 136 19.44 8.04 7.29
CA PHE A 136 18.44 8.12 6.20
C PHE A 136 18.88 9.03 5.06
N ASN A 137 19.62 10.11 5.34
CA ASN A 137 20.18 10.99 4.31
C ASN A 137 21.15 10.28 3.35
N ARG A 138 21.59 9.05 3.67
CA ARG A 138 22.41 8.21 2.78
C ARG A 138 21.58 7.27 1.90
N LEU A 139 20.26 7.26 2.05
CA LEU A 139 19.34 6.34 1.36
C LEU A 139 18.49 7.10 0.34
N ASP A 140 18.72 6.85 -0.95
CA ASP A 140 18.04 7.57 -2.06
C ASP A 140 16.51 7.46 -2.05
N ILE A 141 15.94 6.44 -1.39
CA ILE A 141 14.50 6.22 -1.31
C ILE A 141 13.83 6.97 -0.15
N MET A 142 14.63 7.51 0.78
CA MET A 142 14.12 8.24 1.95
C MET A 142 14.10 9.74 1.64
N ASP A 143 13.01 10.39 2.04
CA ASP A 143 12.80 11.82 1.88
C ASP A 143 13.22 12.56 3.14
N ALA A 144 13.41 13.89 3.04
CA ALA A 144 13.89 14.73 4.14
C ALA A 144 13.03 14.67 5.42
N TYR A 145 11.77 14.26 5.32
CA TYR A 145 10.85 14.17 6.47
C TYR A 145 10.82 12.77 7.10
N ASP A 146 11.32 11.75 6.40
CA ASP A 146 11.12 10.35 6.79
C ASP A 146 11.79 10.05 8.13
N ALA A 147 13.00 10.56 8.37
CA ALA A 147 13.70 10.34 9.63
C ALA A 147 12.95 10.96 10.82
N HIS A 148 12.45 12.19 10.67
CA HIS A 148 11.68 12.87 11.70
C HIS A 148 10.38 12.13 12.01
N TRP A 149 9.63 11.74 10.97
CA TRP A 149 8.37 11.01 11.15
C TRP A 149 8.59 9.61 11.74
N TRP A 150 9.67 8.95 11.35
CA TRP A 150 10.04 7.64 11.86
C TRP A 150 10.43 7.72 13.33
N PHE A 151 11.25 8.70 13.70
CA PHE A 151 11.64 8.93 15.09
C PHE A 151 10.42 9.30 15.95
N THR A 152 9.57 10.22 15.48
CA THR A 152 8.33 10.61 16.18
C THR A 152 7.42 9.39 16.41
N SER A 153 7.26 8.55 15.40
CA SER A 153 6.49 7.31 15.52
C SER A 153 7.10 6.35 16.54
N ALA A 154 8.43 6.21 16.54
CA ALA A 154 9.15 5.39 17.52
C ALA A 154 9.02 5.92 18.95
N VAL A 155 9.09 7.25 19.16
CA VAL A 155 8.83 7.89 20.46
C VAL A 155 7.42 7.56 20.94
N THR A 156 6.41 7.71 20.07
CA THR A 156 5.03 7.36 20.40
C THR A 156 4.88 5.89 20.81
N LEU A 157 5.49 4.96 20.09
CA LEU A 157 5.49 3.54 20.44
C LEU A 157 6.18 3.27 21.78
N TYR A 158 7.36 3.87 21.99
CA TYR A 158 8.15 3.75 23.21
C TYR A 158 7.38 4.27 24.44
N GLU A 159 6.81 5.47 24.37
CA GLU A 159 6.19 6.12 25.53
C GLU A 159 4.77 5.62 25.83
N ARG A 160 3.99 5.27 24.80
CA ARG A 160 2.55 5.01 24.97
C ARG A 160 2.16 3.54 24.81
N PHE A 161 3.00 2.75 24.14
CA PHE A 161 2.63 1.40 23.71
C PHE A 161 3.69 0.34 24.05
N ASP A 162 4.47 0.57 25.11
CA ASP A 162 5.43 -0.42 25.62
C ASP A 162 6.46 -0.84 24.55
N GLY A 163 6.89 0.14 23.73
CA GLY A 163 7.91 -0.08 22.71
C GLY A 163 7.43 -0.76 21.43
N GLY A 164 6.13 -1.02 21.25
CA GLY A 164 5.65 -1.70 20.05
C GLY A 164 4.15 -1.55 19.76
N PRO A 165 3.75 -1.75 18.50
CA PRO A 165 2.35 -1.72 18.09
C PRO A 165 1.47 -2.78 18.79
N GLU A 166 2.04 -3.84 19.36
CA GLU A 166 1.28 -4.83 20.13
C GLU A 166 0.65 -4.23 21.40
N GLY A 167 1.30 -3.23 22.01
CA GLY A 167 0.69 -2.45 23.09
C GLY A 167 -0.58 -1.74 22.62
N LEU A 168 -0.54 -1.14 21.43
CA LEU A 168 -1.69 -0.50 20.79
C LEU A 168 -2.79 -1.52 20.47
N LEU A 169 -2.45 -2.67 19.88
CA LEU A 169 -3.42 -3.73 19.56
C LEU A 169 -4.10 -4.29 20.81
N ARG A 170 -3.35 -4.50 21.90
CA ARG A 170 -3.90 -4.89 23.20
C ARG A 170 -4.87 -3.83 23.73
N GLN A 171 -4.50 -2.55 23.67
CA GLN A 171 -5.39 -1.45 24.08
C GLN A 171 -6.65 -1.33 23.22
N ALA A 172 -6.58 -1.76 21.96
CA ALA A 172 -7.72 -1.83 21.04
C ALA A 172 -8.57 -3.10 21.21
N ASP A 173 -8.23 -3.98 22.15
CA ASP A 173 -8.84 -5.31 22.33
C ASP A 173 -8.83 -6.15 21.04
N TYR A 174 -7.83 -5.94 20.18
CA TYR A 174 -7.74 -6.58 18.86
C TYR A 174 -8.98 -6.33 17.96
N VAL A 175 -9.66 -5.19 18.15
CA VAL A 175 -10.78 -4.74 17.31
C VAL A 175 -10.27 -3.72 16.29
N ALA A 176 -10.40 -4.03 15.00
CA ALA A 176 -9.82 -3.27 13.90
C ALA A 176 -10.27 -1.78 13.86
N PRO A 177 -11.57 -1.45 13.99
CA PRO A 177 -12.00 -0.05 14.12
C PRO A 177 -11.43 0.68 15.34
N HIS A 178 -11.19 -0.03 16.45
CA HIS A 178 -10.59 0.56 17.65
C HIS A 178 -9.11 0.84 17.43
N ALA A 179 -8.38 -0.11 16.84
CA ALA A 179 -6.98 0.06 16.47
C ALA A 179 -6.80 1.24 15.49
N ALA A 180 -7.64 1.33 14.45
CA ALA A 180 -7.65 2.46 13.52
C ALA A 180 -7.86 3.81 14.23
N ARG A 181 -8.78 3.86 15.20
CA ARG A 181 -9.04 5.07 16.00
C ARG A 181 -7.86 5.44 16.88
N LEU A 182 -7.21 4.47 17.54
CA LEU A 182 -6.02 4.70 18.35
C LEU A 182 -4.86 5.21 17.50
N VAL A 183 -4.63 4.63 16.32
CA VAL A 183 -3.60 5.09 15.38
C VAL A 183 -3.86 6.54 14.95
N ARG A 184 -5.09 6.88 14.52
CA ARG A 184 -5.45 8.25 14.12
C ARG A 184 -5.41 9.26 15.27
N GLY A 185 -5.55 8.81 16.51
CA GLY A 185 -5.44 9.64 17.72
C GLY A 185 -4.04 9.65 18.34
N ALA A 186 -3.08 8.96 17.73
CA ALA A 186 -1.69 8.91 18.17
C ALA A 186 -0.80 9.75 17.25
N ASP A 187 0.38 10.12 17.76
CA ASP A 187 1.37 10.86 16.99
C ASP A 187 2.22 9.87 16.18
N LEU A 188 1.59 9.30 15.15
CA LEU A 188 2.16 8.32 14.22
C LEU A 188 2.16 8.91 12.79
N PRO A 189 2.99 9.93 12.52
CA PRO A 189 3.04 10.57 11.21
C PRO A 189 3.39 9.57 10.11
N GLY A 190 2.79 9.74 8.92
CA GLY A 190 2.88 8.79 7.81
C GLY A 190 1.97 7.56 7.93
N ILE A 191 1.40 7.30 9.11
CA ILE A 191 0.46 6.19 9.35
C ILE A 191 -0.94 6.73 9.69
N ALA A 192 -1.02 7.79 10.50
CA ALA A 192 -2.25 8.36 11.06
C ALA A 192 -3.09 9.17 10.05
N ASP A 193 -3.29 8.66 8.84
CA ASP A 193 -4.09 9.29 7.78
C ASP A 193 -5.21 8.38 7.23
N ALA A 194 -5.93 8.86 6.21
CA ALA A 194 -7.07 8.16 5.64
C ALA A 194 -6.70 6.91 4.83
N VAL A 195 -5.46 6.81 4.36
CA VAL A 195 -4.95 5.74 3.49
C VAL A 195 -4.05 4.78 4.26
N SER A 196 -3.03 5.29 4.95
CA SER A 196 -2.03 4.47 5.64
C SER A 196 -2.60 3.78 6.88
N THR A 197 -3.55 4.38 7.59
CA THR A 197 -4.17 3.73 8.76
C THR A 197 -4.89 2.44 8.38
N PRO A 198 -5.86 2.45 7.43
CA PRO A 198 -6.52 1.19 7.04
C PRO A 198 -5.56 0.17 6.43
N PHE A 199 -4.53 0.63 5.71
CA PHE A 199 -3.49 -0.27 5.20
C PHE A 199 -2.67 -0.91 6.35
N TRP A 200 -2.27 -0.13 7.35
CA TRP A 200 -1.61 -0.63 8.55
C TRP A 200 -2.45 -1.66 9.29
N VAL A 201 -3.76 -1.40 9.47
CA VAL A 201 -4.68 -2.32 10.14
C VAL A 201 -4.79 -3.64 9.39
N ARG A 202 -4.84 -3.63 8.05
CA ARG A 202 -4.79 -4.85 7.23
C ARG A 202 -3.50 -5.64 7.47
N LEU A 203 -2.35 -4.96 7.49
CA LEU A 203 -1.07 -5.63 7.70
C LEU A 203 -0.95 -6.24 9.10
N MET A 204 -1.45 -5.55 10.13
CA MET A 204 -1.54 -6.14 11.48
C MET A 204 -2.46 -7.36 11.50
N HIS A 205 -3.62 -7.28 10.82
CA HIS A 205 -4.56 -8.39 10.75
C HIS A 205 -3.95 -9.65 10.12
N ASP A 206 -3.28 -9.48 8.98
CA ASP A 206 -2.82 -10.60 8.18
C ASP A 206 -1.48 -11.18 8.68
N CYS A 207 -0.58 -10.34 9.22
CA CYS A 207 0.79 -10.74 9.55
C CYS A 207 1.10 -10.82 11.04
N VAL A 208 0.28 -10.20 11.90
CA VAL A 208 0.59 -10.08 13.34
C VAL A 208 -0.42 -10.84 14.18
N ALA A 209 -1.69 -10.42 14.15
CA ALA A 209 -2.75 -11.05 14.90
C ALA A 209 -4.11 -10.80 14.23
N PRO A 210 -5.00 -11.80 14.18
CA PRO A 210 -6.36 -11.60 13.68
C PRO A 210 -7.07 -10.48 14.44
N LEU A 211 -7.71 -9.56 13.71
CA LEU A 211 -8.47 -8.45 14.28
C LEU A 211 -9.95 -8.64 13.98
N ALA A 212 -10.80 -8.41 14.98
CA ALA A 212 -12.25 -8.42 14.79
C ALA A 212 -12.70 -7.16 14.05
N GLY A 213 -13.80 -7.26 13.28
CA GLY A 213 -14.41 -6.09 12.64
C GLY A 213 -13.67 -5.54 11.42
N MET A 214 -12.81 -6.33 10.77
CA MET A 214 -12.10 -5.91 9.55
C MET A 214 -13.02 -5.44 8.41
N GLY A 215 -14.28 -5.88 8.38
CA GLY A 215 -15.26 -5.40 7.40
C GLY A 215 -15.68 -3.94 7.58
N TRP A 216 -15.35 -3.31 8.72
CA TRP A 216 -15.71 -1.92 9.05
C TRP A 216 -14.54 -0.96 8.88
N VAL A 217 -13.39 -1.46 8.43
CA VAL A 217 -12.22 -0.65 8.10
C VAL A 217 -12.38 -0.16 6.67
N SER A 218 -12.28 1.16 6.47
CA SER A 218 -12.32 1.77 5.14
C SER A 218 -11.26 1.17 4.21
N LEU A 219 -11.57 1.16 2.93
CA LEU A 219 -10.64 0.69 1.90
C LEU A 219 -9.59 1.78 1.59
N PRO A 220 -8.27 1.47 1.69
CA PRO A 220 -7.22 2.46 1.46
C PRO A 220 -7.08 2.79 -0.02
N VAL A 221 -7.55 3.97 -0.44
CA VAL A 221 -7.39 4.47 -1.83
C VAL A 221 -6.09 5.26 -1.96
N ASP A 222 -5.05 4.62 -2.47
CA ASP A 222 -3.79 5.27 -2.85
C ASP A 222 -3.64 5.43 -4.37
N HIS A 223 -2.46 5.85 -4.82
CA HIS A 223 -2.15 6.00 -6.25
C HIS A 223 -2.40 4.73 -7.08
N THR A 224 -2.09 3.55 -6.54
CA THR A 224 -2.27 2.31 -7.29
C THR A 224 -3.75 1.97 -7.40
N LEU A 225 -4.48 2.03 -6.28
CA LEU A 225 -5.89 1.64 -6.28
C LEU A 225 -6.76 2.64 -7.05
N PHE A 226 -6.47 3.93 -6.92
CA PHE A 226 -7.13 4.98 -7.69
C PHE A 226 -6.95 4.75 -9.20
N ALA A 227 -5.71 4.55 -9.64
CA ALA A 227 -5.43 4.32 -11.05
C ALA A 227 -6.18 3.08 -11.56
N VAL A 228 -6.19 1.97 -10.80
CA VAL A 228 -6.88 0.74 -11.25
C VAL A 228 -8.38 1.02 -11.39
N THR A 229 -8.94 1.76 -10.44
CA THR A 229 -10.35 2.14 -10.49
C THR A 229 -10.66 3.02 -11.70
N GLU A 230 -9.82 4.03 -11.98
CA GLU A 230 -9.91 4.89 -13.17
C GLU A 230 -9.91 4.04 -14.45
N ALA A 231 -9.01 3.05 -14.55
CA ALA A 231 -8.88 2.18 -15.71
C ALA A 231 -10.05 1.23 -15.91
N LEU A 232 -10.62 0.70 -14.82
CA LEU A 232 -11.77 -0.22 -14.87
C LEU A 232 -13.06 0.51 -15.29
N GLY A 233 -13.26 1.73 -14.80
CA GLY A 233 -14.46 2.52 -15.06
C GLY A 233 -14.38 3.50 -16.22
N ASP A 234 -13.21 3.66 -16.86
CA ASP A 234 -12.90 4.75 -17.80
C ASP A 234 -13.32 6.13 -17.24
N LEU A 235 -12.98 6.36 -15.98
CA LEU A 235 -13.38 7.56 -15.25
C LEU A 235 -12.50 8.76 -15.65
N ASP A 236 -13.10 9.95 -15.75
CA ASP A 236 -12.37 11.20 -15.91
C ASP A 236 -12.16 11.84 -14.52
N VAL A 237 -11.18 11.31 -13.78
CA VAL A 237 -10.88 11.69 -12.39
C VAL A 237 -9.39 11.96 -12.20
N ASP A 238 -9.04 12.87 -11.29
CA ASP A 238 -7.65 13.24 -11.00
C ASP A 238 -7.31 12.91 -9.54
N ILE A 239 -6.27 12.09 -9.32
CA ILE A 239 -5.82 11.79 -7.97
C ILE A 239 -5.29 13.02 -7.21
N GLY A 240 -4.86 14.07 -7.91
CA GLY A 240 -4.50 15.34 -7.30
C GLY A 240 -5.70 16.04 -6.66
N ASN A 241 -6.92 15.78 -7.16
CA ASN A 241 -8.16 16.32 -6.64
C ASN A 241 -8.65 15.52 -5.42
N ARG A 242 -8.90 16.23 -4.33
CA ARG A 242 -9.40 15.64 -3.10
C ARG A 242 -10.81 15.05 -3.26
N GLU A 243 -11.70 15.72 -3.97
CA GLU A 243 -13.10 15.27 -4.17
C GLU A 243 -13.15 13.98 -4.99
N ASP A 244 -12.29 13.85 -5.99
CA ASP A 244 -12.18 12.64 -6.81
C ASP A 244 -11.69 11.45 -5.98
N ARG A 245 -10.70 11.66 -5.11
CA ARG A 245 -10.22 10.63 -4.17
C ARG A 245 -11.33 10.18 -3.21
N GLU A 246 -12.07 11.13 -2.63
CA GLU A 246 -13.20 10.85 -1.74
C GLU A 246 -14.33 10.11 -2.48
N THR A 247 -14.57 10.44 -3.75
CA THR A 247 -15.54 9.77 -4.62
C THR A 247 -15.14 8.32 -4.88
N VAL A 248 -13.89 8.06 -5.26
CA VAL A 248 -13.39 6.70 -5.49
C VAL A 248 -13.46 5.85 -4.22
N GLN A 249 -13.12 6.44 -3.06
CA GLN A 249 -13.24 5.74 -1.79
C GLN A 249 -14.70 5.40 -1.47
N THR A 250 -15.60 6.38 -1.57
CA THR A 250 -17.03 6.20 -1.31
C THR A 250 -17.65 5.16 -2.24
N PHE A 251 -17.25 5.17 -3.52
CA PHE A 251 -17.68 4.18 -4.50
C PHE A 251 -17.39 2.76 -4.04
N TRP A 252 -16.15 2.47 -3.63
CA TRP A 252 -15.77 1.14 -3.17
C TRP A 252 -16.45 0.74 -1.86
N GLU A 253 -16.64 1.68 -0.94
CA GLU A 253 -17.38 1.44 0.32
C GLU A 253 -18.82 1.02 0.04
N VAL A 254 -19.54 1.79 -0.80
CA VAL A 254 -20.93 1.50 -1.20
C VAL A 254 -21.02 0.19 -1.99
N PHE A 255 -20.09 -0.05 -2.91
CA PHE A 255 -20.05 -1.27 -3.71
C PHE A 255 -19.86 -2.51 -2.82
N CYS A 256 -18.92 -2.44 -1.86
CA CYS A 256 -18.68 -3.54 -0.94
C CYS A 256 -19.89 -3.81 -0.04
N GLU A 257 -20.50 -2.76 0.52
CA GLU A 257 -21.69 -2.89 1.37
C GLU A 257 -22.85 -3.53 0.61
N LYS A 258 -23.15 -3.03 -0.60
CA LYS A 258 -24.24 -3.53 -1.44
C LYS A 258 -24.13 -5.03 -1.75
N HIS A 259 -22.92 -5.53 -1.95
CA HIS A 259 -22.67 -6.90 -2.37
C HIS A 259 -22.17 -7.80 -1.23
N GLY A 260 -22.14 -7.32 0.01
CA GLY A 260 -21.64 -8.10 1.16
C GLY A 260 -20.16 -8.47 1.04
N LEU A 261 -19.37 -7.67 0.31
CA LEU A 261 -17.94 -7.88 0.15
C LEU A 261 -17.17 -7.24 1.31
N VAL A 262 -16.02 -7.83 1.64
CA VAL A 262 -15.15 -7.29 2.69
C VAL A 262 -14.12 -6.35 2.04
N PRO A 263 -14.11 -5.04 2.37
CA PRO A 263 -13.34 -4.04 1.61
C PRO A 263 -11.84 -4.35 1.52
N TYR A 264 -11.20 -4.75 2.62
CA TYR A 264 -9.75 -5.04 2.61
C TYR A 264 -9.37 -6.20 1.68
N ARG A 265 -10.27 -7.16 1.44
CA ARG A 265 -10.02 -8.28 0.52
C ARG A 265 -10.13 -7.82 -0.94
N VAL A 266 -11.11 -6.96 -1.23
CA VAL A 266 -11.25 -6.33 -2.56
C VAL A 266 -9.97 -5.53 -2.85
N GLU A 267 -9.58 -4.66 -1.92
CA GLU A 267 -8.39 -3.83 -2.06
C GLU A 267 -7.11 -4.64 -2.31
N LYS A 268 -6.86 -5.70 -1.54
CA LYS A 268 -5.67 -6.54 -1.70
C LYS A 268 -5.56 -7.10 -3.13
N SER A 269 -6.65 -7.66 -3.65
CA SER A 269 -6.69 -8.24 -4.99
C SER A 269 -6.48 -7.18 -6.09
N LEU A 270 -7.16 -6.03 -5.98
CA LEU A 270 -7.01 -4.91 -6.92
C LEU A 270 -5.61 -4.30 -6.88
N ARG A 271 -5.01 -4.19 -5.70
CA ARG A 271 -3.65 -3.66 -5.54
C ARG A 271 -2.62 -4.55 -6.24
N VAL A 272 -2.71 -5.88 -6.11
CA VAL A 272 -1.81 -6.79 -6.86
C VAL A 272 -1.98 -6.58 -8.37
N VAL A 273 -3.22 -6.55 -8.86
CA VAL A 273 -3.49 -6.28 -10.28
C VAL A 273 -2.89 -4.95 -10.72
N GLY A 274 -3.06 -3.88 -9.93
CA GLY A 274 -2.52 -2.56 -10.22
C GLY A 274 -1.00 -2.48 -10.22
N LEU A 275 -0.35 -3.07 -9.22
CA LEU A 275 1.12 -3.12 -9.12
C LEU A 275 1.75 -3.81 -10.33
N TYR A 276 1.06 -4.80 -10.89
CA TYR A 276 1.51 -5.60 -12.03
C TYR A 276 0.71 -5.32 -13.31
N TRP A 277 0.06 -4.16 -13.42
CA TRP A 277 -0.85 -3.87 -14.54
C TRP A 277 -0.18 -4.02 -15.90
N HIS A 278 0.97 -3.37 -16.09
CA HIS A 278 1.78 -3.47 -17.31
C HIS A 278 2.60 -4.77 -17.41
N ARG A 279 2.41 -5.69 -16.46
CA ARG A 279 3.08 -7.00 -16.38
C ARG A 279 2.06 -8.14 -16.34
N GLY A 280 0.98 -7.97 -17.11
CA GLY A 280 -0.10 -8.95 -17.31
C GLY A 280 -1.36 -8.69 -16.48
N GLY A 281 -1.38 -7.71 -15.57
CA GLY A 281 -2.59 -7.39 -14.78
C GLY A 281 -3.72 -6.89 -15.66
N ARG A 282 -3.40 -6.04 -16.64
CA ARG A 282 -4.35 -5.57 -17.65
C ARG A 282 -4.95 -6.73 -18.46
N ASP A 283 -4.09 -7.60 -18.97
CA ASP A 283 -4.49 -8.72 -19.82
C ASP A 283 -5.37 -9.71 -19.05
N TYR A 284 -5.06 -9.94 -17.77
CA TYR A 284 -5.86 -10.78 -16.89
C TYR A 284 -7.25 -10.20 -16.62
N VAL A 285 -7.34 -8.89 -16.35
CA VAL A 285 -8.65 -8.22 -16.22
C VAL A 285 -9.44 -8.35 -17.51
N ALA A 286 -8.81 -8.10 -18.67
CA ALA A 286 -9.47 -8.22 -19.96
C ALA A 286 -9.99 -9.63 -20.21
N SER A 287 -9.20 -10.67 -19.92
CA SER A 287 -9.65 -12.06 -20.09
C SER A 287 -10.82 -12.42 -19.18
N VAL A 288 -10.81 -11.96 -17.92
CA VAL A 288 -11.92 -12.21 -16.98
C VAL A 288 -13.21 -11.54 -17.46
N LEU A 289 -13.12 -10.32 -18.02
CA LEU A 289 -14.28 -9.62 -18.57
C LEU A 289 -14.77 -10.24 -19.88
N GLU A 290 -13.88 -10.77 -20.71
CA GLU A 290 -14.26 -11.53 -21.91
C GLU A 290 -14.98 -12.83 -21.54
N ASP A 291 -14.51 -13.57 -20.55
CA ASP A 291 -15.15 -14.81 -20.08
C ASP A 291 -16.57 -14.58 -19.50
N TYR A 292 -16.85 -13.38 -19.03
CA TYR A 292 -18.17 -13.00 -18.48
C TYR A 292 -19.21 -12.68 -19.56
N ARG A 293 -18.78 -12.26 -20.75
CA ARG A 293 -19.64 -11.77 -21.84
C ARG A 293 -20.08 -12.87 -22.79
#